data_AF-A0A5Q2N4J9-F1
#
_entry.id   AF-A0A5Q2N4J9-F1
#
_cell.length_a   1.000
_cell.length_b   1.000
_cell.length_c   1.000
_cell.angle_alpha   90.00
_cell.angle_beta   90.00
_cell.angle_gamma   90.00
#
_symmetry.space_group_name_H-M   'P 1'
#
loop_
_entity.id
_entity.type
_entity.pdbx_description
1 polymer ?
#
loop_
_entity_poly.entity_id
_entity_poly.type
_entity_poly.pdbx_seq_one_letter_code
_entity_poly.pdbx_strand_id
1 'polypeptide(L)' 'MINLEESSIYRLIIKKGEERGKRKALTEMLIQQLTAKFGKLSPDYSERIKEQELETLQVLVAKIFEFNKPEDLEEYLH' A
#
# COMPACT_ATOMS: atom_id res chain seq x y z
N MET A 1 32.58 21.46 9.06
CA MET A 1 31.30 20.87 9.52
C MET A 1 30.79 19.97 8.42
N ILE A 2 30.43 18.72 8.72
CA ILE A 2 29.75 17.86 7.74
C ILE A 2 28.30 18.35 7.65
N ASN A 3 27.85 18.73 6.46
CA ASN A 3 26.43 19.00 6.23
C ASN A 3 25.68 17.66 6.24
N LEU A 4 24.96 17.38 7.33
CA LEU A 4 24.27 16.11 7.54
C LEU A 4 23.19 15.88 6.47
N GLU A 5 22.54 16.96 6.00
CA GLU A 5 21.48 16.89 4.99
C GLU A 5 22.01 16.49 3.60
N GLU A 6 23.28 16.77 3.32
CA GLU A 6 23.96 16.37 2.08
C GLU A 6 24.48 14.94 2.13
N SER A 7 24.57 14.34 3.33
CA SER A 7 24.99 12.95 3.50
C SER A 7 24.06 12.01 2.74
N SER A 8 24.67 11.10 1.97
CA SER A 8 23.94 10.05 1.25
C SER A 8 23.13 9.16 2.19
N ILE A 9 23.64 8.91 3.41
CA ILE A 9 22.97 8.10 4.43
C ILE A 9 21.71 8.81 4.94
N TYR A 10 21.80 10.11 5.24
CA TYR A 10 20.64 10.88 5.72
C TYR A 10 19.52 10.88 4.68
N ARG A 11 19.85 11.19 3.42
CA ARG A 11 18.88 11.14 2.31
C ARG A 11 18.24 9.76 2.14
N LEU A 12 19.02 8.69 2.29
CA LEU A 12 18.51 7.33 2.23
C LEU A 12 17.54 7.02 3.38
N ILE A 13 17.83 7.48 4.60
CA ILE A 13 16.95 7.29 5.76
C ILE A 13 15.62 8.00 5.54
N ILE A 14 15.65 9.26 5.10
CA ILE A 14 14.43 10.03 4.81
C ILE A 14 13.61 9.34 3.73
N LYS A 15 14.24 8.95 2.60
CA LYS A 15 13.55 8.25 1.51
C LYS A 15 12.89 6.96 1.99
N LYS A 16 13.58 6.13 2.77
CA LYS A 16 13.00 4.91 3.36
C LYS A 16 11.83 5.22 4.30
N GLY A 17 11.90 6.31 5.06
CA GLY A 17 10.82 6.77 5.91
C GLY A 17 9.57 7.16 5.11
N GLU A 18 9.76 7.94 4.03
CA GLU A 18 8.69 8.33 3.13
C GLU A 18 8.04 7.14 2.42
N GLU A 19 8.85 6.19 1.92
CA GLU A 19 8.35 4.96 1.28
C GLU A 19 7.50 4.12 2.25
N ARG A 20 7.98 3.94 3.49
CA ARG A 20 7.21 3.26 4.55
C ARG A 20 5.91 3.98 4.88
N GLY A 21 5.96 5.31 4.99
CA GLY A 21 4.78 6.15 5.25
C GLY A 21 3.74 6.03 4.14
N LYS A 22 4.17 6.13 2.88
CA LYS A 22 3.32 5.96 1.69
C LYS A 22 2.67 4.58 1.65
N ARG A 23 3.45 3.51 1.85
CA ARG A 23 2.94 2.14 1.88
C ARG A 23 1.87 1.97 2.95
N LYS A 24 2.15 2.42 4.19
CA LYS A 24 1.19 2.33 5.29
C LYS A 24 -0.13 3.05 4.98
N ALA A 25 -0.04 4.30 4.50
CA ALA A 25 -1.23 5.09 4.17
C ALA A 25 -2.05 4.45 3.04
N LEU A 26 -1.38 3.96 1.98
CA LEU A 26 -2.04 3.27 0.87
C LEU A 26 -2.72 1.98 1.32
N THR A 27 -2.04 1.14 2.13
CA THR A 27 -2.62 -0.08 2.68
C THR A 27 -3.89 0.21 3.49
N GLU A 28 -3.83 1.16 4.42
CA GLU A 28 -4.98 1.51 5.27
C GLU A 28 -6.15 2.05 4.44
N MET A 29 -5.87 2.96 3.50
CA MET A 29 -6.89 3.50 2.59
C MET A 29 -7.51 2.42 1.70
N LEU A 30 -6.70 1.53 1.13
CA LEU A 30 -7.17 0.48 0.24
C LEU A 30 -8.11 -0.48 0.99
N ILE A 31 -7.74 -0.92 2.20
CA ILE A 31 -8.61 -1.76 3.04
C ILE A 31 -9.92 -1.05 3.35
N GLN A 32 -9.89 0.23 3.73
CA GLN A 32 -11.10 1.00 4.02
C GLN A 32 -12.00 1.12 2.79
N GLN A 33 -11.45 1.43 1.62
CA GLN A 33 -12.23 1.60 0.40
C GLN A 33 -12.83 0.28 -0.11
N LEU A 34 -12.05 -0.80 -0.08
CA LEU A 34 -12.55 -2.13 -0.43
C LEU A 34 -13.62 -2.60 0.57
N THR A 35 -13.45 -2.28 1.86
CA THR A 35 -14.48 -2.56 2.88
C THR A 35 -15.76 -1.76 2.63
N ALA A 36 -15.64 -0.49 2.23
CA ALA A 36 -16.79 0.34 1.88
C ALA A 36 -17.51 -0.16 0.62
N LYS A 37 -16.76 -0.71 -0.35
CA LYS A 37 -17.28 -1.19 -1.64
C LYS A 37 -17.92 -2.57 -1.55
N PHE A 38 -17.31 -3.50 -0.83
CA PHE A 38 -17.72 -4.91 -0.77
C PHE A 38 -18.33 -5.33 0.57
N GLY A 39 -18.36 -4.44 1.56
CA GLY A 39 -18.66 -4.78 2.95
C GLY A 39 -17.43 -5.36 3.65
N LYS A 40 -17.63 -5.98 4.82
CA LYS A 40 -16.51 -6.49 5.63
C LYS A 40 -15.68 -7.52 4.85
N LEU A 41 -14.47 -7.15 4.47
CA LEU A 41 -13.50 -8.07 3.85
C LEU A 41 -13.15 -9.21 4.80
N SER A 42 -12.83 -10.37 4.24
CA SER A 42 -12.27 -11.45 5.03
C SER A 42 -10.91 -11.03 5.62
N PRO A 43 -10.50 -11.60 6.77
CA PRO A 43 -9.18 -11.37 7.32
C PRO A 43 -8.04 -11.70 6.34
N ASP A 44 -8.21 -12.76 5.54
CA ASP A 44 -7.25 -13.22 4.54
C ASP A 44 -6.88 -12.12 3.52
N TYR A 45 -7.89 -11.50 2.90
CA TYR A 45 -7.65 -10.39 1.97
C TYR A 45 -6.94 -9.22 2.64
N SER A 46 -7.34 -8.90 3.87
CA SER A 46 -6.75 -7.77 4.62
C SER A 46 -5.30 -8.02 4.99
N GLU A 47 -4.91 -9.26 5.27
CA GLU A 47 -3.53 -9.66 5.55
C GLU A 47 -2.69 -9.64 4.29
N ARG A 48 -3.16 -10.25 3.21
CA ARG A 48 -2.46 -10.26 1.91
C ARG A 48 -2.24 -8.85 1.37
N ILE A 49 -3.21 -7.93 1.52
CA ILE A 49 -3.04 -6.52 1.16
C ILE A 49 -1.92 -5.85 1.99
N LYS A 50 -1.78 -6.17 3.29
CA LYS A 50 -0.72 -5.61 4.14
C LYS A 50 0.66 -6.14 3.79
N GLU A 51 0.74 -7.27 3.11
CA GLU A 51 2.00 -7.89 2.68
C GLU A 51 2.48 -7.33 1.34
N GLN A 52 1.59 -6.75 0.54
CA GLN A 52 1.94 -6.20 -0.78
C GLN A 52 2.97 -5.07 -0.73
N GLU A 53 3.78 -5.01 -1.78
CA GLU A 53 4.71 -3.91 -2.04
C GLU A 53 3.97 -2.65 -2.47
N LEU A 54 4.63 -1.50 -2.33
CA LEU A 54 4.05 -0.18 -2.63
C LEU A 54 3.48 -0.11 -4.06
N GLU A 55 4.16 -0.72 -5.02
CA GLU A 55 3.78 -0.71 -6.44
C GLU A 55 2.46 -1.46 -6.68
N THR A 56 2.31 -2.65 -6.10
CA THR A 56 1.06 -3.43 -6.18
C THR A 56 -0.10 -2.68 -5.53
N LEU A 57 0.14 -2.04 -4.37
CA LEU A 57 -0.88 -1.22 -3.71
C LEU A 57 -1.33 -0.04 -4.58
N GLN A 58 -0.40 0.61 -5.30
CA GLN A 58 -0.75 1.69 -6.22
C GLN A 58 -1.60 1.20 -7.40
N VAL A 59 -1.30 0.01 -7.95
CA VAL A 59 -2.10 -0.61 -9.01
C VAL A 59 -3.51 -0.93 -8.51
N LEU A 60 -3.62 -1.53 -7.32
CA LEU A 60 -4.91 -1.84 -6.69
C LEU A 60 -5.75 -0.57 -6.48
N VAL A 61 -5.15 0.52 -6.01
CA VAL A 61 -5.84 1.80 -5.85
C VAL A 61 -6.28 2.38 -7.20
N ALA A 62 -5.43 2.33 -8.23
CA ALA A 62 -5.78 2.83 -9.56
C ALA A 62 -6.96 2.06 -10.19
N LYS A 63 -7.05 0.75 -9.91
CA LYS A 63 -8.09 -0.14 -10.45
C LYS A 63 -9.29 -0.35 -9.53
N ILE A 64 -9.38 0.38 -8.41
CA ILE A 64 -10.37 0.08 -7.37
C ILE A 64 -11.83 0.11 -7.85
N PHE A 65 -12.12 0.94 -8.85
CA PHE A 65 -13.45 1.06 -9.44
C PHE A 65 -13.75 -0.05 -10.46
N GLU A 66 -12.74 -0.75 -10.97
CA GLU A 66 -12.87 -1.86 -11.91
C GLU A 66 -13.23 -3.18 -11.21
N PHE A 67 -12.90 -3.32 -9.93
CA PHE A 67 -13.26 -4.49 -9.14
C PHE A 67 -14.78 -4.54 -8.92
N ASN A 68 -15.40 -5.69 -9.14
CA ASN A 68 -16.83 -5.93 -8.94
C ASN A 68 -17.10 -6.85 -7.76
N LYS A 69 -16.11 -7.64 -7.35
CA LYS A 69 -16.18 -8.56 -6.21
C LYS A 69 -14.80 -8.73 -5.57
N PRO A 70 -14.71 -9.17 -4.29
CA PRO A 70 -13.42 -9.39 -3.62
C PRO A 70 -12.47 -10.32 -4.36
N GLU A 71 -12.99 -11.33 -5.07
CA GLU A 71 -12.19 -12.31 -5.81
C GLU A 71 -11.40 -11.70 -6.97
N ASP A 72 -11.77 -10.50 -7.44
CA ASP A 72 -11.01 -9.80 -8.47
C ASP A 72 -9.63 -9.32 -7.95
N LEU A 73 -9.44 -9.29 -6.62
CA LEU A 73 -8.16 -8.97 -5.98
C LEU A 73 -7.14 -10.13 -6.08
N GLU A 74 -7.60 -11.37 -6.29
CA GLU A 74 -6.75 -12.57 -6.35
C GLU A 74 -5.68 -12.47 -7.46
N GLU A 75 -5.97 -11.73 -8.53
CA GLU A 75 -5.03 -11.50 -9.63
C GLU A 75 -3.81 -10.65 -9.22
N TYR A 76 -3.88 -9.96 -8.08
CA TYR A 76 -2.88 -9.00 -7.62
C TYR A 76 -2.24 -9.37 -6.29
N LEU A 77 -2.93 -10.17 -5.48
CA LEU A 77 -2.48 -10.55 -4.14
C LEU A 77 -1.70 -11.87 -4.23
N HIS A 78 -0.37 -11.78 -4.34
CA HIS A 78 0.54 -12.94 -4.31
C HIS A 78 1.23 -13.07 -2.95
#